data_AF-A0A936KR58-F1
#
_entry.id   AF-A0A936KR58-F1
#
_cell.length_a   1.000
_cell.length_b   1.000
_cell.length_c   1.000
_cell.angle_alpha   90.00
_cell.angle_beta   90.00
_cell.angle_gamma   90.00
#
_symmetry.space_group_name_H-M   'P 1'
#
loop_
_entity.id
_entity.type
_entity.pdbx_description
1 polymer ?
#
loop_
_entity_poly.entity_id
_entity_poly.type
_entity_poly.pdbx_seq_one_letter_code
_entity_poly.pdbx_strand_id
1 'polypeptide(L)'
;MLGWVIGAVLVWAFSRFWDPIAAWLGTQTFAQQTVIAFIVSMIFVVLGMLVVSLRNGYQVPALWIDNALLAGDVMPAPVDPNGVFTSAGTVFGLGFGLAWIVSLGGYQATGPVWMRALRYVIGLVGILILWMGLGQVFPRGDGLLVYSLRFIRYALVGWWVTGGAPWLFIRFKIVEDGRHKSSI
;
A
#
# COMPACT_ATOMS: atom_id res chain seq x y z
N MET A 1 -27.16 -3.56 9.85
CA MET A 1 -26.91 -4.90 10.42
C MET A 1 -25.88 -5.71 9.63
N LEU A 2 -26.00 -5.84 8.29
CA LEU A 2 -25.04 -6.61 7.47
C LEU A 2 -23.57 -6.14 7.62
N GLY A 3 -23.33 -4.83 7.69
CA GLY A 3 -21.98 -4.29 7.90
C GLY A 3 -21.32 -4.74 9.22
N TRP A 4 -22.10 -4.89 10.29
CA TRP A 4 -21.60 -5.40 11.57
C TRP A 4 -21.22 -6.87 11.48
N VAL A 5 -22.03 -7.68 10.79
CA VAL A 5 -21.72 -9.10 10.57
C VAL A 5 -20.45 -9.26 9.73
N ILE A 6 -20.31 -8.51 8.63
CA ILE A 6 -19.10 -8.52 7.80
C ILE A 6 -17.88 -8.11 8.62
N GLY A 7 -18.00 -7.02 9.41
CA GLY A 7 -16.92 -6.56 10.29
C GLY A 7 -16.51 -7.63 11.31
N ALA A 8 -17.47 -8.27 11.98
CA ALA A 8 -17.20 -9.33 12.95
C ALA A 8 -16.50 -10.54 12.30
N VAL A 9 -16.95 -10.96 11.11
CA VAL A 9 -16.31 -12.05 10.35
C VAL A 9 -14.88 -11.70 9.94
N LEU A 10 -14.63 -10.46 9.49
CA LEU A 10 -13.29 -10.00 9.12
C LEU A 10 -12.33 -10.00 10.32
N VAL A 11 -12.77 -9.48 11.47
CA VAL A 11 -11.97 -9.47 12.70
C VAL A 11 -11.68 -10.89 13.17
N TRP A 12 -12.70 -11.76 13.18
CA TRP A 12 -12.53 -13.16 13.53
C TRP A 12 -11.53 -13.86 12.61
N ALA A 13 -11.66 -13.69 11.29
CA ALA A 13 -10.75 -14.29 10.31
C ALA A 13 -9.32 -13.77 10.51
N PHE A 14 -9.13 -12.46 10.64
CA PHE A 14 -7.82 -11.88 10.91
C PHE A 14 -7.20 -12.45 12.19
N SER A 15 -7.93 -12.43 13.30
CA SER A 15 -7.45 -12.95 14.57
C SER A 15 -7.13 -14.45 14.52
N ARG A 16 -7.83 -15.22 13.70
CA ARG A 16 -7.64 -16.68 13.59
C ARG A 16 -6.48 -17.08 12.70
N PHE A 17 -6.23 -16.32 11.64
CA PHE A 17 -5.28 -16.67 10.58
C PHE A 17 -4.00 -15.84 10.57
N TRP A 18 -3.95 -14.71 11.29
CA TRP A 18 -2.78 -13.82 11.30
C TRP A 18 -1.49 -14.54 11.75
N ASP A 19 -1.45 -15.13 12.95
CA ASP A 19 -0.22 -15.73 13.47
C ASP A 19 0.27 -16.92 12.60
N PRO A 20 -0.58 -17.86 12.16
CA PRO A 20 -0.16 -18.93 11.26
C PRO A 20 0.40 -18.41 9.93
N ILE A 21 -0.25 -17.42 9.32
CA ILE A 21 0.20 -16.84 8.04
C ILE A 21 1.53 -16.10 8.22
N ALA A 22 1.67 -15.31 9.28
CA ALA A 22 2.89 -14.57 9.57
C ALA A 22 4.08 -15.52 9.84
N ALA A 23 3.86 -16.58 10.62
CA ALA A 23 4.86 -17.60 10.88
C ALA A 23 5.28 -18.33 9.60
N TRP A 24 4.30 -18.72 8.76
CA TRP A 24 4.58 -19.35 7.47
C TRP A 24 5.35 -18.41 6.54
N LEU A 25 4.94 -17.15 6.40
CA LEU A 25 5.66 -16.15 5.60
C LEU A 25 7.10 -15.95 6.08
N GLY A 26 7.33 -15.99 7.40
CA GLY A 26 8.67 -15.90 7.99
C GLY A 26 9.61 -17.04 7.57
N THR A 27 9.08 -18.18 7.12
CA THR A 27 9.89 -19.30 6.59
C THR A 27 10.22 -19.17 5.10
N GLN A 28 9.59 -18.23 4.39
CA GLN A 28 9.75 -18.06 2.95
C GLN A 28 10.98 -17.20 2.61
N THR A 29 11.62 -17.52 1.48
CA THR A 29 12.71 -16.69 0.93
C THR A 29 12.18 -15.35 0.39
N PHE A 30 13.07 -14.38 0.21
CA PHE A 30 12.73 -13.09 -0.42
C PHE A 30 12.01 -13.25 -1.77
N ALA A 31 12.49 -14.16 -2.62
CA ALA A 31 11.88 -14.42 -3.92
C ALA A 31 10.44 -14.98 -3.77
N GLN A 32 10.24 -15.93 -2.86
CA GLN A 32 8.91 -16.49 -2.58
C GLN A 32 7.97 -15.43 -2.01
N GLN A 33 8.39 -14.62 -1.03
CA GLN A 33 7.57 -13.54 -0.48
C GLN A 33 7.18 -12.51 -1.56
N THR A 34 8.11 -12.18 -2.46
CA THR A 34 7.83 -11.29 -3.61
C THR A 34 6.79 -11.89 -4.55
N VAL A 35 6.91 -13.17 -4.90
CA VAL A 35 5.95 -13.87 -5.74
C VAL A 35 4.57 -13.95 -5.07
N ILE A 36 4.53 -14.24 -3.77
CA ILE A 36 3.29 -14.26 -2.99
C ILE A 36 2.62 -12.88 -3.00
N ALA A 37 3.38 -11.81 -2.69
CA ALA A 37 2.85 -10.44 -2.73
C ALA A 37 2.31 -10.07 -4.12
N PHE A 38 3.01 -10.51 -5.18
CA PHE A 38 2.56 -10.31 -6.55
C PHE A 38 1.25 -11.06 -6.83
N ILE A 39 1.17 -12.35 -6.48
CA ILE A 39 -0.05 -13.15 -6.66
C ILE A 39 -1.24 -12.53 -5.91
N VAL A 40 -1.05 -12.12 -4.65
CA VAL A 40 -2.10 -11.45 -3.85
C VAL A 40 -2.55 -10.16 -4.53
N SER A 41 -1.62 -9.37 -5.07
CA SER A 41 -1.96 -8.15 -5.81
C SER A 41 -2.75 -8.44 -7.10
N MET A 42 -2.42 -9.53 -7.81
CA MET A 42 -3.16 -9.94 -9.01
C MET A 42 -4.55 -10.46 -8.66
N ILE A 43 -4.72 -11.14 -7.52
CA ILE A 43 -6.05 -11.51 -7.00
C ILE A 43 -6.89 -10.24 -6.77
N PHE A 44 -6.30 -9.18 -6.22
CA PHE A 44 -7.00 -7.89 -6.04
C PHE A 44 -7.41 -7.29 -7.39
N VAL A 45 -6.53 -7.34 -8.40
CA VAL A 45 -6.87 -6.88 -9.76
C VAL A 45 -8.02 -7.69 -10.33
N VAL A 46 -7.94 -9.03 -10.29
CA VAL A 46 -8.97 -9.91 -10.84
C VAL A 46 -10.31 -9.71 -10.15
N LEU A 47 -10.36 -9.69 -8.82
CA LEU A 47 -11.60 -9.47 -8.07
C LEU A 47 -12.16 -8.07 -8.29
N GLY A 48 -11.31 -7.04 -8.28
CA GLY A 48 -11.74 -5.67 -8.51
C GLY A 48 -12.27 -5.46 -9.94
N MET A 49 -11.59 -6.00 -10.94
CA MET A 49 -12.04 -5.94 -12.33
C MET A 49 -13.31 -6.77 -12.57
N LEU A 50 -13.47 -7.90 -11.87
CA LEU A 50 -14.73 -8.65 -11.88
C LEU A 50 -15.88 -7.81 -11.33
N VAL A 51 -15.68 -7.11 -10.20
CA VAL A 51 -16.70 -6.22 -9.63
C VAL A 51 -17.04 -5.07 -10.60
N VAL A 52 -16.02 -4.45 -11.21
CA VAL A 52 -16.21 -3.41 -12.24
C VAL A 52 -17.03 -3.95 -13.42
N SER A 53 -16.70 -5.15 -13.90
CA SER A 53 -17.40 -5.80 -15.01
C SER A 53 -18.86 -6.14 -14.67
N LEU A 54 -19.13 -6.64 -13.47
CA LEU A 54 -20.48 -6.93 -12.97
C LEU A 54 -21.32 -5.68 -12.72
N ARG A 55 -20.70 -4.49 -12.71
CA ARG A 55 -21.34 -3.19 -12.56
C ARG A 55 -21.34 -2.40 -13.86
N ASN A 56 -21.00 -3.03 -14.98
CA ASN A 56 -21.05 -2.36 -16.27
C ASN A 56 -22.47 -1.86 -16.58
N GLY A 57 -22.59 -0.60 -16.96
CA GLY A 57 -23.87 0.07 -17.19
C GLY A 57 -24.59 0.57 -15.94
N TYR A 58 -24.01 0.41 -14.74
CA TYR A 58 -24.56 1.04 -13.54
C TYR A 58 -24.59 2.56 -13.68
N GLN A 59 -25.78 3.14 -13.57
CA GLN A 59 -25.99 4.59 -13.59
C GLN A 59 -26.22 5.10 -12.17
N VAL A 60 -25.52 6.16 -11.82
CA VAL A 60 -25.72 6.81 -10.52
C VAL A 60 -27.07 7.54 -10.54
N PRO A 61 -27.94 7.35 -9.53
CA PRO A 61 -29.20 8.08 -9.45
C PRO A 61 -28.98 9.60 -9.52
N ALA A 62 -29.79 10.31 -10.31
CA ALA A 62 -29.66 11.76 -10.51
C ALA A 62 -29.63 12.54 -9.20
N LEU A 63 -30.52 12.20 -8.25
CA LEU A 63 -30.58 12.82 -6.93
C LEU A 63 -29.25 12.71 -6.15
N TRP A 64 -28.48 11.63 -6.34
CA TRP A 64 -27.18 11.47 -5.69
C TRP A 64 -26.11 12.33 -6.35
N ILE A 65 -26.19 12.51 -7.67
CA ILE A 65 -25.32 13.43 -8.41
C ILE A 65 -25.61 14.86 -7.95
N ASP A 66 -26.89 15.26 -7.91
CA ASP A 66 -27.30 16.60 -7.47
C ASP A 66 -26.79 16.88 -6.05
N ASN A 67 -26.98 15.93 -5.13
CA ASN A 67 -26.48 16.07 -3.76
C ASN A 67 -24.94 16.09 -3.67
N ALA A 68 -24.24 15.31 -4.50
CA ALA A 68 -22.79 15.30 -4.53
C ALA A 68 -22.23 16.64 -5.04
N LEU A 69 -22.88 17.22 -6.05
CA LEU A 69 -22.50 18.52 -6.60
C LEU A 69 -22.74 19.68 -5.61
N LEU A 70 -23.70 19.55 -4.70
CA LEU A 70 -23.85 20.48 -3.58
C LEU A 70 -22.68 20.41 -2.59
N ALA A 71 -22.02 19.25 -2.46
CA ALA A 71 -20.92 19.01 -1.54
C ALA A 71 -19.52 19.23 -2.18
N GLY A 72 -19.42 19.28 -3.51
CA GLY A 72 -18.18 19.58 -4.23
C GLY A 72 -18.27 19.43 -5.75
N ASP A 73 -17.24 19.87 -6.48
CA ASP A 73 -17.26 19.97 -7.95
C ASP A 73 -16.83 18.68 -8.69
N VAL A 74 -16.74 17.55 -8.00
CA VAL A 74 -16.26 16.29 -8.60
C VAL A 74 -17.43 15.32 -8.81
N MET A 75 -17.64 14.91 -10.06
CA MET A 75 -18.65 13.91 -10.38
C MET A 75 -18.34 12.58 -9.68
N PRO A 76 -19.33 11.94 -9.01
CA PRO A 76 -19.15 10.62 -8.43
C PRO A 76 -18.80 9.57 -9.49
N ALA A 77 -17.69 8.86 -9.30
CA ALA A 77 -17.26 7.74 -10.14
C ALA A 77 -17.27 6.42 -9.34
N PRO A 78 -18.45 5.84 -9.04
CA PRO A 78 -18.55 4.66 -8.16
C PRO A 78 -18.01 3.37 -8.79
N VAL A 79 -17.76 3.38 -10.10
CA VAL A 79 -17.19 2.25 -10.84
C VAL A 79 -15.93 2.74 -11.56
N ASP A 80 -14.83 2.86 -10.81
CA ASP A 80 -13.54 3.34 -11.32
C ASP A 80 -12.46 2.23 -11.25
N PRO A 81 -11.99 1.71 -12.39
CA PRO A 81 -10.90 0.74 -12.44
C PRO A 81 -9.59 1.28 -11.83
N ASN A 82 -9.36 2.59 -11.85
CA ASN A 82 -8.13 3.17 -11.34
C ASN A 82 -7.91 2.84 -9.85
N GLY A 83 -8.98 2.81 -9.05
CA GLY A 83 -8.92 2.42 -7.64
C GLY A 83 -8.40 1.01 -7.44
N VAL A 84 -8.79 0.06 -8.30
CA VAL A 84 -8.35 -1.34 -8.26
C VAL A 84 -6.84 -1.44 -8.43
N PHE A 85 -6.29 -0.81 -9.46
CA PHE A 85 -4.84 -0.85 -9.73
C PHE A 85 -4.02 -0.06 -8.72
N THR A 86 -4.58 1.03 -8.16
CA THR A 86 -3.96 1.74 -7.03
C THR A 86 -3.81 0.84 -5.81
N SER A 87 -4.89 0.19 -5.36
CA SER A 87 -4.84 -0.70 -4.20
C SER A 87 -3.94 -1.91 -4.44
N ALA A 88 -4.05 -2.56 -5.60
CA ALA A 88 -3.22 -3.71 -5.95
C ALA A 88 -1.73 -3.36 -6.00
N GLY A 89 -1.38 -2.24 -6.65
CA GLY A 89 -0.01 -1.74 -6.70
C GLY A 89 0.54 -1.48 -5.30
N THR A 90 -0.23 -0.81 -4.44
CA THR A 90 0.17 -0.56 -3.05
C THR A 90 0.42 -1.85 -2.28
N VAL A 91 -0.47 -2.85 -2.38
CA VAL A 91 -0.29 -4.15 -1.70
C VAL A 91 0.99 -4.85 -2.16
N PHE A 92 1.23 -4.90 -3.47
CA PHE A 92 2.47 -5.47 -4.01
C PHE A 92 3.70 -4.72 -3.50
N GLY A 93 3.69 -3.39 -3.59
CA GLY A 93 4.78 -2.54 -3.14
C GLY A 93 5.11 -2.73 -1.66
N LEU A 94 4.09 -2.74 -0.80
CA LEU A 94 4.25 -2.98 0.63
C LEU A 94 4.84 -4.37 0.92
N GLY A 95 4.32 -5.41 0.26
CA GLY A 95 4.82 -6.78 0.42
C GLY A 95 6.26 -6.93 -0.06
N PHE A 96 6.58 -6.39 -1.23
CA PHE A 96 7.94 -6.41 -1.79
C PHE A 96 8.93 -5.62 -0.92
N GLY A 97 8.56 -4.41 -0.49
CA GLY A 97 9.40 -3.59 0.39
C GLY A 97 9.68 -4.24 1.74
N LEU A 98 8.66 -4.84 2.36
CA LEU A 98 8.81 -5.59 3.60
C LEU A 98 9.72 -6.81 3.41
N ALA A 99 9.47 -7.62 2.39
CA ALA A 99 10.28 -8.81 2.09
C ALA A 99 11.75 -8.43 1.87
N TRP A 100 11.99 -7.31 1.17
CA TRP A 100 13.33 -6.80 0.93
C TRP A 100 14.02 -6.38 2.22
N ILE A 101 13.36 -5.61 3.09
CA ILE A 101 13.96 -5.19 4.37
C ILE A 101 14.22 -6.36 5.30
N VAL A 102 13.29 -7.32 5.38
CA VAL A 102 13.50 -8.55 6.16
C VAL A 102 14.71 -9.32 5.65
N SER A 103 14.90 -9.40 4.33
CA SER A 103 16.08 -10.06 3.73
C SER A 103 17.41 -9.38 4.09
N LEU A 104 17.39 -8.10 4.47
CA LEU A 104 18.55 -7.33 4.92
C LEU A 104 18.78 -7.39 6.44
N GLY A 105 18.02 -8.22 7.17
CA GLY A 105 18.09 -8.33 8.63
C GLY A 105 17.00 -7.56 9.38
N GLY A 106 16.04 -6.98 8.66
CA GLY A 106 14.89 -6.29 9.23
C GLY A 106 15.16 -4.83 9.60
N TYR A 107 14.15 -4.20 10.18
CA TYR A 107 14.21 -2.80 10.62
C TYR A 107 13.52 -2.66 11.97
N GLN A 108 14.19 -2.01 12.93
CA GLN A 108 13.61 -1.63 14.21
C GLN A 108 13.63 -0.11 14.36
N ALA A 109 12.47 0.45 14.68
CA ALA A 109 12.28 1.90 14.74
C ALA A 109 12.66 2.52 16.10
N THR A 110 13.54 1.90 16.88
CA THR A 110 13.96 2.38 18.21
C THR A 110 14.70 3.72 18.13
N GLY A 111 14.94 4.34 19.30
CA GLY A 111 15.63 5.62 19.42
C GLY A 111 14.74 6.82 19.80
N PRO A 112 15.36 8.01 19.96
CA PRO A 112 14.73 9.21 20.51
C PRO A 112 13.64 9.79 19.60
N VAL A 113 12.73 10.56 20.20
CA VAL A 113 11.55 11.14 19.51
C VAL A 113 11.94 11.98 18.29
N TRP A 114 13.02 12.77 18.37
CA TRP A 114 13.45 13.60 17.24
C TRP A 114 13.88 12.77 16.02
N MET A 115 14.49 11.59 16.21
CA MET A 115 14.81 10.68 15.11
C MET A 115 13.54 10.09 14.51
N ARG A 116 12.47 9.88 15.29
CA ARG A 116 11.18 9.44 14.76
C ARG A 116 10.53 10.54 13.91
N ALA A 117 10.61 11.79 14.35
CA ALA A 117 10.14 12.94 13.57
C ALA A 117 10.90 13.07 12.24
N LEU A 118 12.23 12.94 12.26
CA LEU A 118 13.04 13.00 11.04
C LEU A 118 12.68 11.88 10.05
N ARG A 119 12.51 10.65 10.54
CA ARG A 119 12.07 9.51 9.72
C ARG A 119 10.68 9.73 9.11
N TYR A 120 9.75 10.30 9.88
CA TYR A 120 8.44 10.66 9.37
C TYR A 120 8.52 11.68 8.24
N VAL A 121 9.30 12.76 8.42
CA VAL A 121 9.49 13.79 7.39
C VAL A 121 10.12 13.20 6.13
N ILE A 122 11.20 12.44 6.25
CA ILE A 122 11.86 11.83 5.10
C ILE A 122 10.93 10.82 4.39
N GLY A 123 10.21 10.01 5.16
CA GLY A 123 9.22 9.08 4.64
C GLY A 123 8.16 9.81 3.83
N LEU A 124 7.56 10.86 4.39
CA LEU A 124 6.53 11.67 3.76
C LEU A 124 7.05 12.37 2.50
N VAL A 125 8.23 12.98 2.55
CA VAL A 125 8.86 13.64 1.39
C VAL A 125 9.05 12.64 0.25
N GLY A 126 9.54 11.43 0.52
CA GLY A 126 9.69 10.42 -0.52
C GLY A 126 8.36 9.94 -1.10
N ILE A 127 7.31 9.81 -0.28
CA ILE A 127 5.95 9.53 -0.77
C ILE A 127 5.49 10.64 -1.71
N LEU A 128 5.65 11.91 -1.34
CA LEU A 128 5.25 13.06 -2.16
C LEU A 128 6.02 13.09 -3.48
N ILE A 129 7.34 12.86 -3.45
CA ILE A 129 8.17 12.81 -4.66
C ILE A 129 7.68 11.71 -5.61
N LEU A 130 7.46 10.50 -5.11
CA LEU A 130 7.02 9.38 -5.94
C LEU A 130 5.60 9.58 -6.46
N TRP A 131 4.67 9.99 -5.59
CA TRP A 131 3.26 10.13 -5.94
C TRP A 131 3.01 11.32 -6.88
N MET A 132 3.55 12.50 -6.54
CA MET A 132 3.40 13.70 -7.37
C MET A 132 4.28 13.63 -8.60
N GLY A 133 5.56 13.28 -8.46
CA GLY A 133 6.52 13.24 -9.56
C GLY A 133 6.08 12.30 -10.68
N LEU A 134 5.79 11.04 -10.34
CA LEU A 134 5.27 10.09 -11.34
C LEU A 134 3.88 10.47 -11.83
N GLY A 135 3.07 11.15 -11.01
CA GLY A 135 1.75 11.66 -11.41
C GLY A 135 1.76 12.81 -12.43
N GLN A 136 2.88 13.52 -12.57
CA GLN A 136 3.07 14.52 -13.64
C GLN A 136 3.53 13.88 -14.95
N VAL A 137 4.28 12.77 -14.87
CA VAL A 137 4.84 12.09 -16.05
C VAL A 137 3.86 11.09 -16.65
N PHE A 138 3.10 10.38 -15.80
CA PHE A 138 2.24 9.30 -16.27
C PHE A 138 0.94 9.84 -16.88
N PRO A 139 0.43 9.20 -17.95
CA PRO A 139 -0.82 9.59 -18.58
C PRO A 139 -1.99 9.44 -17.61
N ARG A 140 -3.03 10.24 -17.84
CA ARG A 140 -4.31 10.18 -17.11
C ARG A 140 -5.39 9.58 -18.02
N GLY A 141 -6.43 9.04 -17.41
CA GLY A 141 -7.55 8.40 -18.10
C GLY A 141 -7.53 6.89 -17.91
N ASP A 142 -8.02 6.18 -18.92
CA ASP A 142 -8.29 4.75 -18.87
C ASP A 142 -7.49 4.00 -19.94
N GLY A 143 -7.24 2.71 -19.67
CA GLY A 143 -6.59 1.81 -20.61
C GLY A 143 -5.45 1.03 -19.97
N LEU A 144 -5.07 -0.07 -20.62
CA LEU A 144 -4.09 -1.02 -20.07
C LEU A 144 -2.77 -0.35 -19.69
N LEU A 145 -2.26 0.55 -20.53
CA LEU A 145 -1.02 1.29 -20.24
C LEU A 145 -1.16 2.18 -19.01
N VAL A 146 -2.26 2.94 -18.91
CA VAL A 146 -2.51 3.85 -17.78
C VAL A 146 -2.64 3.07 -16.49
N TYR A 147 -3.38 1.96 -16.50
CA TYR A 147 -3.56 1.07 -15.35
C TYR A 147 -2.25 0.42 -14.92
N SER A 148 -1.42 -0.02 -15.88
CA SER A 148 -0.11 -0.62 -15.60
C SER A 148 0.85 0.40 -14.98
N LEU A 149 0.93 1.60 -15.54
CA LEU A 149 1.75 2.69 -15.00
C LEU A 149 1.24 3.13 -13.62
N ARG A 150 -0.06 3.18 -13.41
CA ARG A 150 -0.66 3.43 -12.09
C ARG A 150 -0.26 2.34 -11.09
N PHE A 151 -0.37 1.07 -11.45
CA PHE A 151 0.08 -0.04 -10.61
C PHE A 151 1.55 0.14 -10.21
N ILE A 152 2.43 0.43 -11.19
CA ILE A 152 3.86 0.67 -10.94
C ILE A 152 4.07 1.86 -10.00
N ARG A 153 3.37 2.98 -10.23
CA ARG A 153 3.47 4.17 -9.36
C ARG A 153 3.17 3.81 -7.90
N TYR A 154 2.05 3.14 -7.67
CA TYR A 154 1.60 2.81 -6.32
C TYR A 154 2.40 1.66 -5.70
N ALA A 155 2.97 0.77 -6.50
CA ALA A 155 3.96 -0.21 -6.05
C ALA A 155 5.25 0.47 -5.57
N LEU A 156 5.77 1.46 -6.30
CA LEU A 156 6.92 2.24 -5.85
C LEU A 156 6.63 3.00 -4.55
N VAL A 157 5.43 3.60 -4.43
CA VAL A 157 5.01 4.26 -3.18
C VAL A 157 4.94 3.26 -2.01
N GLY A 158 4.30 2.11 -2.19
CA GLY A 158 4.23 1.07 -1.14
C GLY A 158 5.60 0.51 -0.77
N TRP A 159 6.46 0.27 -1.77
CA TRP A 159 7.84 -0.16 -1.57
C TRP A 159 8.65 0.89 -0.81
N TRP A 160 8.47 2.18 -1.09
CA TRP A 160 9.14 3.23 -0.35
C TRP A 160 8.78 3.21 1.13
N VAL A 161 7.50 3.01 1.47
CA VAL A 161 7.01 3.01 2.86
C VAL A 161 7.63 1.89 3.70
N THR A 162 7.71 0.67 3.15
CA THR A 162 8.13 -0.54 3.90
C THR A 162 9.55 -0.98 3.61
N GLY A 163 10.13 -0.50 2.51
CA GLY A 163 11.43 -0.90 1.99
C GLY A 163 12.40 0.26 1.88
N GLY A 164 12.14 1.16 0.91
CA GLY A 164 13.05 2.24 0.53
C GLY A 164 13.42 3.19 1.67
N ALA A 165 12.43 3.73 2.39
CA ALA A 165 12.68 4.64 3.52
C ALA A 165 13.38 3.94 4.70
N PRO A 166 12.92 2.75 5.18
CA PRO A 166 13.67 1.99 6.18
C PRO A 166 15.12 1.71 5.78
N TRP A 167 15.37 1.32 4.53
CA TRP A 167 16.72 1.09 4.02
C TRP A 167 17.58 2.36 4.11
N LEU A 168 17.01 3.51 3.74
CA LEU A 168 17.66 4.81 3.88
C LEU A 168 18.02 5.08 5.34
N PHE A 169 17.09 4.85 6.28
CA PHE A 169 17.33 5.09 7.71
C PHE A 169 18.47 4.22 8.25
N ILE A 170 18.52 2.95 7.85
CA ILE A 170 19.61 2.03 8.20
C ILE A 170 20.93 2.57 7.63
N ARG A 171 20.94 2.94 6.34
CA ARG A 171 22.15 3.37 5.63
C ARG A 171 22.77 4.64 6.21
N PHE A 172 21.94 5.58 6.65
CA PHE A 172 22.36 6.87 7.22
C PHE A 172 22.41 6.87 8.75
N LYS A 173 22.28 5.70 9.40
CA LYS A 173 22.28 5.55 10.88
C LYS A 173 21.29 6.50 11.57
N ILE A 174 20.12 6.68 10.97
CA ILE A 174 18.97 7.36 11.59
C ILE A 174 18.20 6.36 12.47
N VAL A 175 18.97 5.49 13.13
CA VAL A 175 18.60 4.40 14.04
C VAL A 175 19.75 4.34 15.04
N GLU A 176 19.45 4.24 16.33
CA GLU A 176 20.49 4.23 17.36
C GLU A 176 21.25 2.88 17.34
N ASP A 177 22.58 2.93 17.27
CA ASP A 177 23.43 1.77 17.56
C ASP A 177 23.53 1.70 19.09
N GLY A 178 22.89 0.71 19.71
CA GLY A 178 22.85 0.53 21.17
C GLY A 178 24.22 0.30 21.83
N ARG A 179 25.33 0.46 21.10
CA ARG A 179 26.70 0.20 21.55
C ARG A 179 27.40 1.37 22.26
N HIS A 180 26.76 2.52 22.44
CA HIS A 180 27.38 3.71 23.08
C HIS A 180 26.78 4.12 24.43
N LYS A 181 26.19 3.18 25.19
CA LYS A 181 25.84 3.40 26.61
C LYS A 181 26.34 2.27 27.49
N SER A 182 27.65 2.12 27.58
CA SER A 182 28.33 1.35 28.63
C SER A 182 29.68 2.00 28.92
N SER A 183 29.66 3.15 29.56
CA SER A 183 30.75 3.66 30.39
C SER A 183 30.25 4.88 31.16
N ILE A 184 29.83 4.65 32.40
CA ILE A 184 30.17 5.39 33.63
C ILE A 184 29.76 4.48 34.78
#